data_AF-T2J0E7-F1
#
_entry.id   AF-T2J0E7-F1
#
_cell.length_a   1.000
_cell.length_b   1.000
_cell.length_c   1.000
_cell.angle_alpha   90.00
_cell.angle_beta   90.00
_cell.angle_gamma   90.00
#
_symmetry.space_group_name_H-M   'P 1'
#
loop_
_entity.id
_entity.type
_entity.pdbx_description
1 polymer ?
#
loop_
_entity_poly.entity_id
_entity_poly.type
_entity_poly.pdbx_seq_one_letter_code
_entity_poly.pdbx_strand_id
1 'polypeptide(L)' 'MTYLKQMSYVELKDGYQTYIFKDNLDPVRYKFFHTSEELNQAIEKARDKGWKVINATKTVNRLNRRTKK' A
#
# COMPACT_ATOMS: atom_id res chain seq x y z
N MET A 1 -0.16 20.70 -2.01
CA MET A 1 0.38 19.36 -2.31
C MET A 1 -0.81 18.42 -2.37
N THR A 2 -1.15 17.92 -3.55
CA THR A 2 -2.37 17.14 -3.77
C THR A 2 -2.00 15.67 -3.88
N TYR A 3 -2.83 14.82 -3.28
CA TYR A 3 -2.67 13.37 -3.31
C TYR A 3 -3.69 12.78 -4.26
N LEU A 4 -3.26 11.78 -5.02
CA LEU A 4 -4.17 10.92 -5.77
C LEU A 4 -5.00 10.12 -4.76
N LYS A 5 -6.27 9.88 -5.10
CA LYS A 5 -7.13 8.93 -4.38
C LYS A 5 -6.71 7.49 -4.67
N GLN A 6 -5.44 7.18 -4.45
CA GLN A 6 -4.82 5.88 -4.66
C GLN A 6 -3.93 5.53 -3.48
N MET A 7 -4.12 4.31 -3.02
CA MET A 7 -3.34 3.69 -1.94
C MET A 7 -2.83 2.34 -2.42
N SER A 8 -1.62 1.98 -2.01
CA SER A 8 -1.13 0.61 -2.10
C SER A 8 -0.67 0.10 -0.75
N TYR A 9 -0.58 -1.21 -0.61
CA TYR A 9 0.01 -1.83 0.56
C TYR A 9 0.91 -3.00 0.17
N VAL A 10 1.87 -3.29 1.03
CA VAL A 10 2.84 -4.37 0.90
C VAL A 10 2.86 -5.13 2.21
N GLU A 11 2.71 -6.45 2.12
CA GLU A 11 2.90 -7.37 3.23
C GLU A 11 4.40 -7.58 3.47
N LEU A 12 4.81 -7.32 4.69
CA LEU A 12 6.13 -7.53 5.24
C LEU A 12 6.04 -8.61 6.33
N LYS A 13 7.20 -9.08 6.81
CA LYS A 13 7.26 -10.14 7.83
C LYS A 13 6.47 -9.80 9.10
N ASP A 14 6.47 -8.53 9.48
CA ASP A 14 5.94 -8.05 10.77
C ASP A 14 4.62 -7.26 10.62
N GLY A 15 3.99 -7.29 9.44
CA GLY A 15 2.74 -6.58 9.17
C GLY A 15 2.65 -5.99 7.76
N TYR A 16 1.89 -4.90 7.61
CA TYR A 16 1.52 -4.32 6.32
C TYR A 16 1.92 -2.84 6.24
N GLN A 17 2.81 -2.52 5.31
CA GLN A 17 3.19 -1.14 5.03
C GLN A 17 2.31 -0.57 3.92
N THR A 18 1.69 0.58 4.19
CA THR A 18 0.85 1.29 3.21
C THR A 18 1.53 2.51 2.62
N TYR A 19 1.14 2.84 1.39
CA TYR A 19 1.63 3.96 0.62
C TYR A 19 0.47 4.71 -0.01
N ILE A 20 0.54 6.03 -0.02
CA ILE A 20 -0.36 6.91 -0.78
C ILE A 20 0.43 7.56 -1.91
N PHE A 21 -0.24 7.93 -3.00
CA PHE A 21 0.44 8.47 -4.17
C PHE A 21 0.17 9.96 -4.30
N LYS A 22 1.21 10.73 -4.62
CA LYS A 22 1.08 12.12 -5.06
C LYS A 22 0.61 12.17 -6.52
N ASP A 23 0.20 13.35 -6.98
CA ASP A 23 -0.22 13.55 -8.38
C ASP A 23 0.85 13.16 -9.42
N ASN A 24 2.14 13.26 -9.07
CA ASN A 24 3.25 12.82 -9.90
C ASN A 24 3.56 11.32 -9.79
N LEU A 25 2.66 10.52 -9.20
CA LEU A 25 2.80 9.09 -8.95
C LEU A 25 3.93 8.69 -7.99
N ASP A 26 4.52 9.64 -7.26
CA ASP A 26 5.49 9.30 -6.22
C ASP A 26 4.77 8.64 -5.04
N PRO A 27 5.22 7.45 -4.60
CA PRO A 27 4.70 6.80 -3.41
C PRO A 27 5.23 7.48 -2.14
N VAL A 28 4.34 7.78 -1.21
CA VAL A 28 4.63 8.29 0.13
C VAL A 28 4.24 7.24 1.15
N ARG A 29 5.18 6.87 2.02
CA ARG A 29 4.92 5.95 3.13
C ARG A 29 3.88 6.58 4.07
N TYR A 30 2.78 5.89 4.33
CA TYR A 30 1.67 6.43 5.10
C TYR A 30 1.58 5.80 6.49
N LYS A 31 1.00 4.61 6.60
CA LYS A 31 0.80 3.92 7.88
C LYS A 31 1.23 2.45 7.82
N PHE A 32 1.74 1.96 8.92
CA PHE A 32 2.00 0.53 9.12
C PHE A 32 0.88 -0.09 9.95
N PHE A 33 0.44 -1.28 9.58
CA PHE A 33 -0.58 -2.06 10.29
C PHE A 33 0.03 -3.38 10.73
N HIS A 34 -0.24 -3.81 11.96
CA HIS A 34 0.35 -5.04 12.49
C HIS A 34 -0.47 -6.27 12.14
N THR A 35 -1.80 -6.11 12.03
CA THR A 35 -2.71 -7.21 11.69
C THR A 35 -3.43 -6.98 10.38
N SER A 36 -3.90 -8.08 9.77
CA SER A 36 -4.71 -8.03 8.55
C SER A 36 -6.07 -7.40 8.79
N GLU A 37 -6.62 -7.52 10.01
CA GLU A 37 -7.90 -6.92 10.41
C GLU A 37 -7.85 -5.40 10.39
N GLU A 38 -6.81 -4.81 10.99
CA GLU A 38 -6.61 -3.35 10.96
C GLU A 38 -6.45 -2.83 9.54
N LEU A 39 -5.70 -3.57 8.71
CA LEU A 39 -5.54 -3.24 7.30
C LEU A 39 -6.89 -3.31 6.57
N ASN A 40 -7.66 -4.38 6.75
CA ASN A 40 -8.94 -4.57 6.06
C ASN A 40 -9.93 -3.47 6.40
N GLN A 41 -10.04 -3.09 7.68
CA GLN A 41 -10.87 -1.94 8.09
C GLN A 41 -10.42 -0.64 7.42
N ALA A 42 -9.11 -0.42 7.25
CA ALA A 42 -8.59 0.75 6.56
C ALA A 42 -8.89 0.71 5.05
N ILE A 43 -8.80 -0.47 4.43
CA ILE A 43 -9.13 -0.69 3.01
C ILE A 43 -10.61 -0.43 2.74
N GLU A 44 -11.51 -0.92 3.59
CA GLU A 44 -12.95 -0.66 3.48
C GLU A 44 -13.25 0.84 3.55
N LYS A 45 -12.75 1.53 4.57
CA LYS A 45 -12.89 2.98 4.71
C LYS A 45 -12.31 3.76 3.53
N ALA A 46 -11.21 3.28 2.95
CA ALA A 46 -10.60 3.90 1.78
C ALA A 46 -11.50 3.73 0.55
N ARG A 47 -12.01 2.51 0.31
CA ARG A 47 -12.93 2.21 -0.79
C ARG A 47 -14.23 3.00 -0.69
N ASP A 48 -14.81 3.12 0.50
CA ASP A 48 -16.03 3.90 0.75
C ASP A 48 -15.83 5.39 0.42
N LYS A 49 -14.63 5.91 0.63
CA LYS A 49 -14.24 7.29 0.26
C LYS A 49 -13.85 7.44 -1.22
N GLY A 50 -14.00 6.37 -2.01
CA GLY A 50 -13.67 6.32 -3.44
C GLY A 50 -12.18 6.23 -3.73
N TRP A 51 -11.37 5.72 -2.80
CA TRP A 51 -9.95 5.47 -3.04
C TRP A 51 -9.73 4.14 -3.75
N LYS A 52 -8.85 4.16 -4.75
CA LYS A 52 -8.35 2.95 -5.39
C LYS A 52 -7.30 2.29 -4.50
N VAL A 53 -7.51 1.03 -4.11
CA VAL A 53 -6.58 0.27 -3.27
C VAL A 53 -5.92 -0.85 -4.08
N ILE A 54 -4.59 -0.93 -4.03
CA ILE A 54 -3.79 -1.91 -4.77
C ILE A 54 -2.94 -2.74 -3.80
N ASN A 55 -3.05 -4.07 -3.89
CA ASN A 55 -2.12 -4.99 -3.23
C ASN A 55 -0.82 -5.08 -4.06
N ALA A 56 0.26 -4.47 -3.58
CA ALA A 56 1.55 -4.45 -4.26
C ALA A 56 2.49 -5.58 -3.81
N THR A 57 2.09 -6.43 -2.85
CA THR A 57 2.92 -7.49 -2.27
C THR A 57 3.54 -8.41 -3.34
N LYS A 58 2.72 -8.93 -4.26
CA LYS A 58 3.19 -9.84 -5.32
C LYS A 58 4.21 -9.17 -6.24
N THR A 59 3.98 -7.92 -6.59
CA THR A 59 4.88 -7.14 -7.46
C THR A 59 6.21 -6.88 -6.78
N VAL A 60 6.20 -6.44 -5.51
CA VAL A 60 7.42 -6.17 -4.74
C VAL A 60 8.21 -7.45 -4.50
N ASN A 61 7.55 -8.55 -4.13
CA ASN A 61 8.21 -9.85 -3.95
C ASN A 61 8.89 -10.34 -5.24
N ARG A 62 8.24 -10.15 -6.39
CA ARG A 62 8.83 -10.47 -7.70
C ARG A 62 10.04 -9.60 -8.03
N LEU A 63 9.99 -8.31 -7.74
CA LEU A 63 11.12 -7.39 -7.98
C LEU A 63 12.31 -7.74 -7.08
N ASN A 64 12.07 -7.95 -5.79
CA ASN A 64 13.10 -8.34 -4.81
C ASN A 64 13.78 -9.67 -5.17
N ARG A 65 13.05 -10.62 -5.79
CA ARG A 65 13.63 -11.88 -6.27
C ARG A 65 14.58 -11.67 -7.46
N ARG A 66 14.35 -10.64 -8.28
CA ARG A 66 15.17 -10.33 -9.46
C ARG A 66 16.44 -9.54 -9.13
N THR A 67 16.41 -8.73 -8.08
CA THR A 67 17.55 -7.90 -7.65
C THR A 67 18.54 -8.62 -6.74
N LYS A 68 18.23 -9.81 -6.21
CA LYS A 68 19.16 -10.65 -5.43
C LYS A 68 20.14 -11.47 -6.32
N LYS A 69 20.63 -10.89 -7.42
CA LYS A 69 21.66 -11.52 -8.27
C LYS A 69 23.02 -10.91 -8.03
#